data_AF-A0A6G3Z642-F1
#
_entry.id   AF-A0A6G3Z642-F1
#
_cell.length_a   1.000
_cell.length_b   1.000
_cell.length_c   1.000
_cell.angle_alpha   90.00
_cell.angle_beta   90.00
_cell.angle_gamma   90.00
#
_symmetry.space_group_name_H-M   'P 1'
#
loop_
_entity.id
_entity.type
_entity.pdbx_description
1 polymer ?
#
loop_
_entity_poly.entity_id
_entity_poly.type
_entity_poly.pdbx_seq_one_letter_code
_entity_poly.pdbx_strand_id
1 'polypeptide(L)'
;FPKEPSVRYATVVGLSVRAATADEGYAAFNWLAQVAPAEWVQLFATDMFRVMRHKGQIGALATMVQKDEKLQKFLKEFQQLVGL
;
A
#
# COMPACT_ATOMS: atom_id res chain seq x y z
N PHE A 1 -1.53 13.66 -3.43
CA PHE A 1 -0.44 13.39 -2.46
C PHE A 1 0.24 14.71 -2.06
N PRO A 2 0.66 14.91 -0.80
CA PRO A 2 1.27 16.16 -0.34
C PRO A 2 2.59 16.50 -1.05
N LYS A 3 2.97 17.79 -1.06
CA LYS A 3 4.25 18.24 -1.64
C LYS A 3 5.40 18.20 -0.63
N GLU A 4 5.13 18.52 0.63
CA GLU A 4 6.14 18.56 1.69
C GLU A 4 6.55 17.15 2.15
N PRO A 5 7.86 16.81 2.22
CA PRO A 5 8.32 15.47 2.57
C PRO A 5 7.84 14.95 3.94
N SER A 6 7.83 15.81 4.96
CA SER A 6 7.34 15.47 6.31
C SER A 6 5.87 15.01 6.27
N VAL A 7 5.04 15.73 5.51
CA VAL A 7 3.60 15.46 5.36
C VAL A 7 3.37 14.21 4.51
N ARG A 8 4.21 13.96 3.50
CA ARG A 8 4.20 12.69 2.74
C ARG A 8 4.42 11.50 3.66
N TYR A 9 5.44 11.56 4.51
CA TYR A 9 5.75 10.52 5.47
C TYR A 9 4.59 10.31 6.46
N ALA A 10 4.09 11.39 7.08
CA ALA A 10 2.97 11.32 8.00
C ALA A 10 1.70 10.74 7.34
N THR A 11 1.46 11.07 6.07
CA THR A 11 0.33 10.54 5.29
C THR A 11 0.48 9.04 5.06
N VAL A 12 1.64 8.59 4.56
CA VAL A 12 1.90 7.18 4.26
C VAL A 12 1.81 6.32 5.52
N VAL A 13 2.52 6.70 6.58
CA VAL A 13 2.50 5.97 7.85
C VAL A 13 1.11 6.03 8.47
N GLY A 14 0.46 7.20 8.47
CA GLY A 14 -0.89 7.37 9.01
C GLY A 14 -1.92 6.47 8.34
N LEU A 15 -1.87 6.33 7.01
CA LEU A 15 -2.74 5.43 6.27
C LEU A 15 -2.48 3.96 6.62
N SER A 16 -1.21 3.55 6.76
CA SER A 16 -0.87 2.17 7.08
C SER A 16 -1.26 1.77 8.50
N VAL A 17 -0.99 2.61 9.50
CA VAL A 17 -1.30 2.27 10.90
C VAL A 17 -2.79 2.38 11.24
N ARG A 18 -3.55 3.25 10.56
CA ARG A 18 -4.97 3.48 10.87
C ARG A 18 -5.90 2.48 10.19
N ALA A 19 -5.50 1.85 9.09
CA ALA A 19 -6.34 0.87 8.40
C ALA A 19 -6.70 -0.31 9.33
N ALA A 20 -7.97 -0.48 9.62
CA ALA A 20 -8.53 -1.51 10.49
C ALA A 20 -8.90 -2.78 9.74
N THR A 21 -9.34 -2.65 8.48
CA THR A 21 -9.86 -3.74 7.65
C THR A 21 -9.10 -3.85 6.33
N ALA A 22 -9.29 -4.98 5.63
CA ALA A 22 -8.78 -5.14 4.28
C ALA A 22 -9.33 -4.09 3.30
N ASP A 23 -10.62 -3.71 3.41
CA ASP A 23 -11.23 -2.68 2.56
C ASP A 23 -10.56 -1.31 2.74
N GLU A 24 -10.31 -0.90 3.97
CA GLU A 24 -9.61 0.36 4.26
C GLU A 24 -8.16 0.31 3.75
N GLY A 25 -7.49 -0.83 3.95
CA GLY A 25 -6.14 -1.05 3.44
C GLY A 25 -6.08 -0.99 1.90
N TYR A 26 -7.04 -1.61 1.23
CA TYR A 26 -7.18 -1.59 -0.23
C TYR A 26 -7.48 -0.19 -0.75
N ALA A 27 -8.43 0.53 -0.14
CA ALA A 27 -8.77 1.89 -0.54
C ALA A 27 -7.57 2.84 -0.41
N ALA A 28 -6.81 2.73 0.69
CA ALA A 28 -5.59 3.50 0.89
C ALA A 28 -4.51 3.13 -0.14
N PHE A 29 -4.31 1.85 -0.44
CA PHE A 29 -3.34 1.40 -1.44
C PHE A 29 -3.70 1.91 -2.83
N ASN A 30 -4.96 1.73 -3.24
CA ASN A 30 -5.44 2.18 -4.54
C ASN A 30 -5.30 3.70 -4.71
N TRP A 31 -5.68 4.49 -3.69
CA TRP A 31 -5.48 5.93 -3.73
C TRP A 31 -4.00 6.29 -3.88
N LEU A 32 -3.14 5.72 -3.02
CA LEU A 32 -1.72 6.07 -2.99
C LEU A 32 -1.02 5.70 -4.31
N ALA A 33 -1.33 4.54 -4.89
CA ALA A 33 -0.80 4.09 -6.18
C ALA A 33 -1.16 5.03 -7.35
N GLN A 34 -2.24 5.82 -7.22
CA GLN A 34 -2.65 6.78 -8.26
C GLN A 34 -1.96 8.15 -8.11
N VAL A 35 -1.60 8.55 -6.89
CA VAL A 35 -1.20 9.95 -6.61
C VAL A 35 0.22 10.13 -6.10
N ALA A 36 0.88 9.06 -5.64
CA ALA A 36 2.19 9.15 -5.00
C ALA A 36 3.30 8.58 -5.91
N PRO A 37 4.53 9.11 -5.80
CA PRO A 37 5.70 8.49 -6.43
C PRO A 37 5.95 7.07 -5.89
N ALA A 38 6.60 6.23 -6.71
CA ALA A 38 6.73 4.80 -6.44
C ALA A 38 7.35 4.48 -5.07
N GLU A 39 8.39 5.20 -4.65
CA GLU A 39 9.08 4.98 -3.38
C GLU A 39 8.14 5.12 -2.16
N TRP A 40 7.14 5.99 -2.24
CA TRP A 40 6.16 6.18 -1.17
C TRP A 40 5.11 5.07 -1.16
N VAL A 41 4.73 4.57 -2.34
CA VAL A 41 3.82 3.42 -2.46
C VAL A 41 4.52 2.16 -1.94
N GLN A 42 5.83 2.01 -2.16
CA GLN A 42 6.63 0.90 -1.62
C GLN A 42 6.74 0.93 -0.10
N LEU A 43 7.04 2.10 0.47
CA LEU A 43 7.06 2.30 1.92
C LEU A 43 5.69 1.92 2.52
N PHE A 44 4.61 2.44 1.94
CA PHE A 44 3.26 2.12 2.35
C PHE A 44 2.95 0.62 2.27
N ALA A 45 3.27 -0.04 1.15
CA ALA A 45 2.97 -1.46 0.95
C ALA A 45 3.69 -2.33 1.98
N THR A 46 4.95 -2.02 2.28
CA THR A 46 5.75 -2.71 3.30
C THR A 46 5.08 -2.67 4.67
N ASP A 47 4.64 -1.49 5.11
CA ASP A 47 3.96 -1.32 6.39
C ASP A 47 2.56 -1.95 6.38
N MET A 48 1.78 -1.71 5.31
CA MET A 48 0.41 -2.19 5.18
C MET A 48 0.33 -3.71 5.20
N PHE A 49 1.23 -4.40 4.50
CA PHE A 49 1.27 -5.87 4.52
C PHE A 49 1.58 -6.42 5.90
N ARG A 50 2.48 -5.75 6.65
CA ARG A 50 2.76 -6.11 8.04
C ARG A 50 1.54 -5.90 8.93
N VAL A 51 0.87 -4.75 8.83
CA VAL A 51 -0.34 -4.43 9.62
C VAL A 51 -1.47 -5.41 9.33
N MET A 52 -1.76 -5.66 8.04
CA MET A 52 -2.83 -6.59 7.66
C MET A 52 -2.52 -8.03 8.04
N ARG A 53 -1.24 -8.44 8.00
CA ARG A 53 -0.84 -9.77 8.50
C ARG A 53 -1.10 -9.88 10.00
N HIS A 54 -0.68 -8.87 10.77
CA HIS A 54 -0.91 -8.86 12.23
C HIS A 54 -2.41 -8.87 12.59
N LYS A 55 -3.25 -8.25 11.76
CA LYS A 55 -4.72 -8.22 11.94
C LYS A 55 -5.44 -9.45 11.37
N GLY A 56 -4.74 -10.42 10.78
CA GLY A 56 -5.34 -11.57 10.10
C GLY A 56 -6.10 -11.22 8.81
N GLN A 57 -5.92 -10.02 8.28
CA GLN A 57 -6.62 -9.46 7.11
C GLN A 57 -5.81 -9.60 5.80
N ILE A 58 -4.57 -10.10 5.85
CA ILE A 58 -3.67 -10.15 4.68
C ILE A 58 -4.25 -10.97 3.52
N GLY A 59 -4.96 -12.06 3.80
CA GLY A 59 -5.60 -12.87 2.76
C GLY A 59 -6.71 -12.10 2.04
N ALA A 60 -7.56 -11.40 2.79
CA ALA A 60 -8.64 -10.58 2.24
C ALA A 60 -8.08 -9.41 1.41
N LEU A 61 -7.04 -8.72 1.89
CA LEU A 61 -6.34 -7.70 1.13
C LEU A 61 -5.74 -8.27 -0.16
N ALA A 62 -5.08 -9.43 -0.10
CA ALA A 62 -4.50 -10.07 -1.27
C ALA A 62 -5.56 -10.39 -2.34
N THR A 63 -6.73 -10.89 -1.95
CA THR A 63 -7.85 -11.13 -2.88
C THR A 63 -8.33 -9.85 -3.55
N MET A 64 -8.41 -8.73 -2.82
CA MET A 64 -8.80 -7.43 -3.39
C MET A 64 -7.75 -6.94 -4.38
N VAL A 65 -6.48 -6.98 -3.99
CA VAL A 65 -5.35 -6.54 -4.82
C VAL A 65 -5.17 -7.43 -6.06
N GLN A 66 -5.48 -8.73 -5.99
CA GLN A 66 -5.46 -9.63 -7.14
C GLN A 66 -6.49 -9.28 -8.21
N LYS A 67 -7.63 -8.70 -7.81
CA LYS A 67 -8.70 -8.26 -8.72
C LYS A 67 -8.43 -6.87 -9.32
N ASP A 68 -7.39 -6.18 -8.87
CA ASP A 68 -7.05 -4.83 -9.32
C ASP A 68 -5.81 -4.88 -10.21
N GLU A 69 -6.01 -4.79 -11.52
CA GLU A 69 -4.92 -4.87 -12.52
C GLU A 69 -3.84 -3.80 -12.32
N LYS A 70 -4.21 -2.60 -11.84
CA LYS A 70 -3.26 -1.51 -11.61
C LYS A 70 -2.35 -1.84 -10.44
N LEU A 71 -2.92 -2.32 -9.33
CA LEU A 71 -2.14 -2.74 -8.18
C LEU A 71 -1.32 -4.00 -8.48
N GLN A 72 -1.84 -4.94 -9.26
CA GLN A 72 -1.07 -6.08 -9.75
C GLN A 72 0.15 -5.65 -10.56
N LYS A 73 -0.01 -4.69 -11.48
CA LYS A 73 1.09 -4.13 -12.26
C LYS A 73 2.14 -3.50 -11.35
N PHE A 74 1.69 -2.67 -10.40
CA PHE A 74 2.59 -2.05 -9.42
C PHE A 74 3.37 -3.09 -8.61
N LEU A 75 2.72 -4.17 -8.15
CA LEU A 75 3.41 -5.23 -7.39
C LEU A 75 4.44 -5.99 -8.23
N LYS A 76 4.19 -6.20 -9.52
CA LYS A 76 5.19 -6.80 -10.43
C LYS A 76 6.40 -5.88 -10.60
N GLU A 77 6.17 -4.58 -10.79
CA GLU A 77 7.25 -3.59 -10.88
C GLU A 77 8.03 -3.49 -9.56
N PHE A 78 7.33 -3.60 -8.43
CA PHE A 78 7.95 -3.67 -7.10
C PHE A 78 8.86 -4.89 -6.94
N GLN A 79 8.39 -6.09 -7.29
CA GLN A 79 9.18 -7.33 -7.22
C GLN A 79 10.46 -7.23 -8.06
N GLN A 80 10.34 -6.69 -9.28
CA GLN A 80 11.48 -6.47 -10.17
C GLN A 80 12.55 -5.54 -9.57
N LEU A 81 12.14 -4.51 -8.83
CA LEU A 81 13.06 -3.58 -8.17
C LEU A 81 13.74 -4.17 -6.94
N VAL A 82 13.06 -5.07 -6.23
CA VAL A 82 13.59 -5.72 -5.01
C VAL A 82 14.40 -6.99 -5.34
N GLY A 83 14.40 -7.44 -6.61
CA GLY A 83 15.18 -8.59 -7.08
C GLY A 83 14.61 -9.94 -6.63
N LEU A 84 13.29 -9.99 -6.38
CA LEU A 84 12.54 -11.21 -6.04
C LEU A 84 11.71 -11.70 -7.22
#